data_AF-A0A1A6A5V6-F1
#
_entry.id   AF-A0A1A6A5V6-F1
#
_cell.length_a   1.000
_cell.length_b   1.000
_cell.length_c   1.000
_cell.angle_alpha   90.00
_cell.angle_beta   90.00
_cell.angle_gamma   90.00
#
_symmetry.space_group_name_H-M   'P 1'
#
loop_
_entity.id
_entity.type
_entity.pdbx_description
1 polymer ?
#
loop_
_entity_poly.entity_id
_entity_poly.type
_entity_poly.pdbx_seq_one_letter_code
_entity_poly.pdbx_strand_id
1 'polypeptide(L)'
;MKLTFRRPGGTGPIFSSFLGLLDIKLGAEIILLFGLINKVAGLYGLITILVGGSFVQLLFYAYSTGTLFAFLWGLKVVKSESASPTLLLSHLYTLDHILLTVFHYIFYLHYWYVVPHDGRRTANSQAQQDLINLALSRGEITQPSGENDNNEGLTELRAALAGEIWEREKVFAGWTLIVGWLLKIYFITLLYSYAAHLKSSTYHTLPLTFRGKATTIAHPTTAEDEIELARAEEAARLSSEDPSGSASGNSIGQNGTRNTATAKGKGKGKSNGEEEEDFSWD
;
A
#
# COMPACT_ATOMS: atom_id res chain seq x y z
N MET A 1 -18.98 30.90 22.98
CA MET A 1 -17.59 30.38 23.01
C MET A 1 -17.60 29.04 22.29
N LYS A 2 -17.03 28.96 21.09
CA LYS A 2 -17.04 27.74 20.27
C LYS A 2 -15.79 26.94 20.63
N LEU A 3 -15.94 25.92 21.46
CA LEU A 3 -14.84 25.05 21.87
C LEU A 3 -14.50 24.12 20.71
N THR A 4 -13.44 24.44 19.97
CA THR A 4 -12.83 23.54 18.99
C THR A 4 -11.98 22.52 19.73
N PHE A 5 -12.53 21.32 19.91
CA PHE A 5 -11.82 20.17 20.44
C PHE A 5 -10.74 19.73 19.43
N ARG A 6 -9.50 20.19 19.61
CA ARG A 6 -8.35 19.74 18.82
C ARG A 6 -7.89 18.42 19.42
N ARG A 7 -8.32 17.30 18.82
CA ARG A 7 -7.97 15.94 19.27
C ARG A 7 -6.43 15.77 19.18
N PRO A 8 -5.72 15.63 20.31
CA PRO A 8 -4.31 15.28 20.29
C PRO A 8 -4.22 13.77 20.05
N GLY A 9 -3.35 13.34 19.13
CA GLY A 9 -3.14 11.90 18.84
C GLY A 9 -3.33 11.48 17.39
N GLY A 10 -3.28 12.40 16.42
CA GLY A 10 -3.08 11.99 15.02
C GLY A 10 -1.65 11.49 14.86
N THR A 11 -1.46 10.21 14.55
CA THR A 11 -0.20 9.71 13.97
C THR A 11 0.14 10.59 12.78
N GLY A 12 1.15 11.44 12.93
CA GLY A 12 1.65 12.26 11.84
C GLY A 12 2.10 11.38 10.67
N PRO A 13 2.21 11.95 9.46
CA PRO A 13 2.79 11.22 8.34
C PRO A 13 4.20 10.75 8.71
N ILE A 14 4.48 9.46 8.49
CA ILE A 14 5.79 8.85 8.78
C ILE A 14 6.75 9.10 7.62
N PHE A 15 6.22 9.10 6.39
CA PHE A 15 6.97 9.27 5.16
C PHE A 15 6.50 10.50 4.38
N SER A 16 7.48 11.26 3.89
CA SER A 16 7.29 12.44 3.05
C SER A 16 7.52 12.16 1.56
N SER A 17 8.01 10.96 1.22
CA SER A 17 8.41 10.58 -0.13
C SER A 17 8.41 9.06 -0.31
N PHE A 18 8.37 8.61 -1.56
CA PHE A 18 8.50 7.20 -1.90
C PHE A 18 9.97 6.85 -2.17
N LEU A 19 10.51 5.95 -1.35
CA LEU A 19 11.92 5.52 -1.36
C LEU A 19 12.93 6.68 -1.18
N GLY A 20 12.50 7.83 -0.65
CA GLY A 20 13.34 9.03 -0.58
C GLY A 20 13.51 9.78 -1.90
N LEU A 21 13.04 9.24 -3.02
CA LEU A 21 13.38 9.72 -4.37
C LEU A 21 12.19 10.26 -5.14
N LEU A 22 11.01 9.68 -4.94
CA LEU A 22 9.81 9.99 -5.71
C LEU A 22 8.77 10.70 -4.85
N ASP A 23 7.90 11.46 -5.53
CA ASP A 23 6.73 12.07 -4.90
C ASP A 23 5.84 10.99 -4.26
N ILE A 24 5.27 11.29 -3.09
CA ILE A 24 4.48 10.33 -2.32
C ILE A 24 3.20 9.93 -3.07
N LYS A 25 2.61 10.84 -3.86
CA LYS A 25 1.47 10.53 -4.74
C LYS A 25 1.86 9.53 -5.83
N LEU A 26 2.98 9.80 -6.51
CA LEU A 26 3.51 8.88 -7.52
C LEU A 26 3.80 7.50 -6.91
N GLY A 27 4.37 7.46 -5.71
CA GLY A 27 4.56 6.22 -4.96
C GLY A 27 3.26 5.47 -4.70
N ALA A 28 2.21 6.16 -4.23
CA ALA A 28 0.89 5.58 -4.03
C ALA A 28 0.30 5.01 -5.34
N GLU A 29 0.45 5.71 -6.46
CA GLU A 29 0.03 5.20 -7.77
C GLU A 29 0.82 3.95 -8.18
N ILE A 30 2.14 3.94 -8.02
CA ILE A 30 3.00 2.78 -8.32
C ILE A 30 2.58 1.56 -7.48
N ILE A 31 2.34 1.75 -6.18
CA ILE A 31 1.89 0.67 -5.28
C ILE A 31 0.59 0.05 -5.78
N LEU A 32 -0.38 0.88 -6.15
CA LEU A 32 -1.66 0.41 -6.65
C LEU A 32 -1.53 -0.26 -8.02
N LEU A 33 -0.69 0.26 -8.93
CA LEU A 33 -0.44 -0.35 -10.22
C LEU A 33 0.23 -1.72 -10.09
N PHE A 34 1.23 -1.85 -9.21
CA PHE A 34 1.87 -3.13 -8.92
C PHE A 34 0.87 -4.13 -8.34
N GLY A 35 0.04 -3.67 -7.40
CA GLY A 35 -1.06 -4.48 -6.87
C GLY A 35 -2.07 -4.89 -7.94
N LEU A 36 -2.43 -3.99 -8.85
CA LEU A 36 -3.35 -4.25 -9.95
C LEU A 36 -2.83 -5.37 -10.87
N ILE A 37 -1.56 -5.30 -11.27
CA ILE A 37 -0.91 -6.35 -12.08
C ILE A 37 -0.98 -7.70 -11.34
N ASN A 38 -0.70 -7.70 -10.03
CA ASN A 38 -0.81 -8.89 -9.20
C ASN A 38 -2.26 -9.43 -9.12
N LYS A 39 -3.28 -8.57 -9.13
CA LYS A 39 -4.69 -9.00 -9.14
C LYS A 39 -5.12 -9.58 -10.49
N VAL A 40 -4.59 -9.09 -11.61
CA VAL A 40 -4.85 -9.63 -12.95
C VAL A 40 -4.39 -11.09 -13.06
N ALA A 41 -3.28 -11.46 -12.41
CA ALA A 41 -2.86 -12.87 -12.31
C ALA A 41 -3.94 -13.76 -11.66
N GLY A 42 -4.68 -13.23 -10.69
CA GLY A 42 -5.81 -13.93 -10.07
C GLY A 42 -6.98 -14.18 -11.03
N LEU A 43 -7.21 -13.27 -11.99
CA LEU A 43 -8.23 -13.46 -13.04
C LEU A 43 -7.89 -14.66 -13.93
N TYR A 44 -6.62 -14.81 -14.31
CA TYR A 44 -6.15 -16.00 -15.03
C TYR A 44 -6.30 -17.27 -14.19
N GLY A 45 -6.14 -17.17 -12.87
CA GLY A 45 -6.37 -18.27 -11.92
C GLY A 45 -7.80 -18.81 -11.89
N LEU A 46 -8.80 -18.06 -12.35
CA LEU A 46 -10.18 -18.55 -12.46
C LEU A 46 -10.33 -19.70 -13.46
N ILE A 47 -9.35 -19.94 -14.34
CA ILE A 47 -9.32 -21.14 -15.18
C ILE A 47 -9.37 -22.44 -14.36
N THR A 48 -8.97 -22.40 -13.09
CA THR A 48 -9.07 -23.55 -12.17
C THR A 48 -10.50 -24.04 -11.97
N ILE A 49 -11.53 -23.21 -12.21
CA ILE A 49 -12.94 -23.64 -12.24
C ILE A 49 -13.15 -24.72 -13.30
N LEU A 50 -12.48 -24.60 -14.44
CA LEU A 50 -12.63 -25.51 -15.58
C LEU A 50 -11.72 -26.74 -15.46
N VAL A 51 -10.59 -26.60 -14.76
CA VAL A 51 -9.52 -27.62 -14.71
C VAL A 51 -9.61 -28.50 -13.44
N GLY A 52 -10.44 -28.13 -12.46
CA GLY A 52 -10.64 -28.91 -11.23
C GLY A 52 -9.70 -28.49 -10.09
N GLY A 53 -9.57 -27.19 -9.84
CA GLY A 53 -8.84 -26.67 -8.69
C GLY A 53 -9.55 -26.92 -7.35
N SER A 54 -8.79 -26.83 -6.25
CA SER A 54 -9.36 -26.95 -4.90
C SER A 54 -10.30 -25.77 -4.57
N PHE A 55 -11.25 -26.00 -3.66
CA PHE A 55 -12.15 -24.94 -3.19
C PHE A 55 -11.40 -23.72 -2.62
N VAL A 56 -10.29 -23.95 -1.92
CA VAL A 56 -9.44 -22.89 -1.36
C VAL A 56 -8.80 -22.05 -2.46
N GLN A 57 -8.30 -22.69 -3.53
CA GLN A 57 -7.75 -21.98 -4.70
C GLN A 57 -8.83 -21.15 -5.39
N LEU A 58 -10.02 -21.72 -5.61
CA LEU A 58 -11.15 -21.00 -6.20
C LEU A 58 -11.52 -19.76 -5.37
N LEU A 59 -11.65 -19.92 -4.05
CA LEU A 59 -11.98 -18.83 -3.14
C LEU A 59 -10.91 -17.72 -3.19
N PHE A 60 -9.63 -18.09 -3.20
CA PHE A 60 -8.52 -17.16 -3.33
C PHE A 60 -8.58 -16.37 -4.63
N TYR A 61 -8.78 -17.05 -5.77
CA TYR A 61 -8.86 -16.39 -7.07
C TYR A 61 -10.10 -15.51 -7.20
N ALA A 62 -11.26 -15.96 -6.74
CA ALA A 62 -12.49 -15.17 -6.71
C ALA A 62 -12.33 -13.90 -5.86
N TYR A 63 -11.72 -14.03 -4.68
CA TYR A 63 -11.39 -12.88 -3.83
C TYR A 63 -10.43 -11.91 -4.55
N SER A 64 -9.36 -12.43 -5.14
CA SER A 64 -8.38 -11.61 -5.88
C SER A 64 -9.05 -10.86 -7.03
N THR A 65 -9.91 -11.51 -7.81
CA THR A 65 -10.69 -10.89 -8.88
C THR A 65 -11.64 -9.83 -8.35
N GLY A 66 -12.34 -10.07 -7.24
CA GLY A 66 -13.20 -9.07 -6.61
C GLY A 66 -12.44 -7.82 -6.19
N THR A 67 -11.27 -8.00 -5.56
CA THR A 67 -10.42 -6.88 -5.13
C THR A 67 -9.81 -6.08 -6.28
N LEU A 68 -9.77 -6.61 -7.51
CA LEU A 68 -9.32 -5.87 -8.70
C LEU A 68 -10.08 -4.55 -8.88
N PHE A 69 -11.40 -4.57 -8.70
CA PHE A 69 -12.24 -3.37 -8.82
C PHE A 69 -11.94 -2.35 -7.73
N ALA A 70 -11.59 -2.81 -6.51
CA ALA A 70 -11.17 -1.93 -5.42
C ALA A 70 -9.84 -1.23 -5.75
N PHE A 71 -8.91 -1.91 -6.43
CA PHE A 71 -7.66 -1.30 -6.90
C PHE A 71 -7.88 -0.27 -8.01
N LEU A 72 -8.76 -0.55 -8.97
CA LEU A 72 -9.15 0.41 -10.01
C LEU A 72 -9.80 1.66 -9.41
N TRP A 73 -10.70 1.48 -8.44
CA TRP A 73 -11.28 2.58 -7.67
C TRP A 73 -10.20 3.34 -6.88
N GLY A 74 -9.26 2.62 -6.25
CA GLY A 74 -8.15 3.21 -5.50
C GLY A 74 -7.27 4.14 -6.35
N LEU A 75 -7.02 3.79 -7.61
CA LEU A 75 -6.28 4.65 -8.53
C LEU A 75 -7.00 5.98 -8.79
N LYS A 76 -8.34 5.94 -8.94
CA LYS A 76 -9.14 7.17 -9.07
C LYS A 76 -9.10 8.01 -7.79
N VAL A 77 -9.13 7.36 -6.63
CA VAL A 77 -9.07 8.01 -5.31
C VAL A 77 -7.73 8.73 -5.11
N VAL A 78 -6.60 8.08 -5.36
CA VAL A 78 -5.28 8.71 -5.23
C VAL A 78 -5.14 9.91 -6.18
N LYS A 79 -5.68 9.79 -7.40
CA LYS A 79 -5.69 10.91 -8.36
C LYS A 79 -6.52 12.10 -7.89
N SER A 80 -7.60 11.86 -7.15
CA SER A 80 -8.50 12.90 -6.63
C SER A 80 -7.94 13.71 -5.46
N GLU A 81 -6.82 13.29 -4.86
CA GLU A 81 -6.16 13.96 -3.72
C GLU A 81 -7.11 14.20 -2.52
N SER A 82 -8.11 13.35 -2.36
CA SER A 82 -9.10 13.48 -1.30
C SER A 82 -8.69 12.68 -0.05
N ALA A 83 -8.58 13.36 1.10
CA ALA A 83 -8.04 12.76 2.32
C ALA A 83 -8.87 11.58 2.86
N SER A 84 -10.20 11.73 2.95
CA SER A 84 -11.08 10.71 3.53
C SER A 84 -11.14 9.43 2.67
N PRO A 85 -11.39 9.50 1.35
CA PRO A 85 -11.34 8.31 0.49
C PRO A 85 -9.96 7.65 0.46
N THR A 86 -8.87 8.42 0.50
CA THR A 86 -7.50 7.87 0.54
C THR A 86 -7.22 7.13 1.85
N LEU A 87 -7.76 7.61 2.97
CA LEU A 87 -7.67 6.89 4.25
C LEU A 87 -8.45 5.57 4.20
N LEU A 88 -9.67 5.58 3.65
CA LEU A 88 -10.46 4.36 3.44
C LEU A 88 -9.72 3.36 2.56
N LEU A 89 -9.12 3.83 1.46
CA LEU A 89 -8.28 3.02 0.59
C LEU A 89 -7.11 2.37 1.36
N SER A 90 -6.46 3.12 2.25
CA SER A 90 -5.36 2.61 3.08
C SER A 90 -5.83 1.48 4.01
N HIS A 91 -7.02 1.61 4.61
CA HIS A 91 -7.63 0.55 5.40
C HIS A 91 -7.98 -0.68 4.54
N LEU A 92 -8.55 -0.49 3.36
CA LEU A 92 -8.88 -1.59 2.45
C LEU A 92 -7.62 -2.33 1.97
N TYR A 93 -6.55 -1.61 1.65
CA TYR A 93 -5.27 -2.20 1.29
C TYR A 93 -4.65 -2.98 2.46
N THR A 94 -4.78 -2.47 3.69
CA THR A 94 -4.34 -3.17 4.91
C THR A 94 -5.11 -4.47 5.11
N LEU A 95 -6.45 -4.41 4.97
CA LEU A 95 -7.32 -5.57 5.10
C LEU A 95 -6.99 -6.61 4.03
N ASP A 96 -6.79 -6.19 2.78
CA ASP A 96 -6.34 -7.06 1.69
C ASP A 96 -5.04 -7.77 2.04
N HIS A 97 -4.06 -7.06 2.59
CA HIS A 97 -2.80 -7.65 3.02
C HIS A 97 -2.97 -8.67 4.15
N ILE A 98 -3.83 -8.41 5.15
CA ILE A 98 -4.12 -9.36 6.23
C ILE A 98 -4.76 -10.63 5.67
N LEU A 99 -5.79 -10.50 4.83
CA LEU A 99 -6.45 -11.66 4.21
C LEU A 99 -5.48 -12.44 3.34
N LEU A 100 -4.68 -11.77 2.50
CA LEU A 100 -3.66 -12.43 1.70
C LEU A 100 -2.60 -13.10 2.57
N THR A 101 -2.26 -12.56 3.74
CA THR A 101 -1.32 -13.21 4.68
C THR A 101 -1.85 -14.56 5.16
N VAL A 102 -3.16 -14.69 5.41
CA VAL A 102 -3.77 -15.98 5.75
C VAL A 102 -3.61 -16.99 4.61
N PHE A 103 -3.88 -16.59 3.36
CA PHE A 103 -3.70 -17.47 2.21
C PHE A 103 -2.22 -17.84 1.98
N HIS A 104 -1.29 -16.89 2.15
CA HIS A 104 0.15 -17.18 2.05
C HIS A 104 0.61 -18.12 3.16
N TYR A 105 0.03 -18.03 4.36
CA TYR A 105 0.32 -18.94 5.46
C TYR A 105 -0.17 -20.36 5.17
N ILE A 106 -1.38 -20.51 4.64
CA ILE A 106 -1.90 -21.81 4.18
C ILE A 106 -1.01 -22.40 3.08
N PHE A 107 -0.63 -21.56 2.10
CA PHE A 107 0.31 -21.96 1.05
C PHE A 107 1.66 -22.40 1.63
N TYR A 108 2.22 -21.65 2.58
CA TYR A 108 3.47 -21.99 3.24
C TYR A 108 3.37 -23.36 3.93
N LEU A 109 2.33 -23.60 4.73
CA LEU A 109 2.15 -24.89 5.40
C LEU A 109 2.04 -26.04 4.42
N HIS A 110 1.26 -25.87 3.35
CA HIS A 110 1.11 -26.89 2.33
C HIS A 110 2.43 -27.14 1.59
N TYR A 111 3.08 -26.07 1.12
CA TYR A 111 4.27 -26.18 0.28
C TYR A 111 5.49 -26.69 1.05
N TRP A 112 5.69 -26.31 2.32
CA TRP A 112 6.85 -26.74 3.09
C TRP A 112 6.70 -28.11 3.77
N TYR A 113 5.48 -28.52 4.11
CA TYR A 113 5.26 -29.70 4.95
C TYR A 113 4.42 -30.79 4.31
N VAL A 114 3.67 -30.49 3.24
CA VAL A 114 2.77 -31.47 2.60
C VAL A 114 3.30 -31.90 1.23
N VAL A 115 3.84 -30.96 0.45
CA VAL A 115 4.34 -31.27 -0.89
C VAL A 115 5.67 -32.04 -0.80
N PRO A 116 5.79 -33.23 -1.40
CA PRO A 116 7.07 -33.94 -1.47
C PRO A 116 8.01 -33.21 -2.43
N HIS A 117 9.19 -32.84 -1.94
CA HIS A 117 10.25 -32.20 -2.75
C HIS A 117 11.14 -33.23 -3.45
N ASP A 118 10.53 -34.24 -4.08
CA ASP A 118 11.20 -35.39 -4.69
C ASP A 118 11.60 -35.19 -6.17
N GLY A 119 11.37 -33.98 -6.69
CA GLY A 119 11.73 -33.60 -8.06
C GLY A 119 10.83 -34.22 -9.13
N ARG A 120 9.72 -34.86 -8.75
CA ARG A 120 8.75 -35.39 -9.73
C ARG A 120 7.98 -34.27 -10.41
N ARG A 121 7.76 -34.42 -11.71
CA ARG A 121 6.88 -33.53 -12.48
C ARG A 121 5.44 -33.98 -12.28
N THR A 122 4.70 -33.29 -11.43
CA THR A 122 3.25 -33.50 -11.30
C THR A 122 2.53 -32.76 -12.43
N ALA A 123 1.76 -33.48 -13.24
CA ALA A 123 0.89 -32.85 -14.22
C ALA A 123 -0.28 -32.19 -13.50
N ASN A 124 -0.42 -30.87 -13.65
CA ASN A 124 -1.41 -30.09 -12.91
C ASN A 124 -2.81 -30.09 -13.57
N SER A 125 -2.99 -30.81 -14.68
CA SER A 125 -4.28 -30.92 -15.38
C SER A 125 -4.39 -32.20 -16.21
N GLN A 126 -5.63 -32.65 -16.46
CA GLN A 126 -5.92 -33.78 -17.36
C GLN A 126 -5.38 -33.53 -18.77
N ALA A 127 -5.55 -32.31 -19.30
CA ALA A 127 -5.03 -31.95 -20.62
C ALA A 127 -3.50 -32.01 -20.68
N GLN A 128 -2.81 -31.61 -19.60
CA GLN A 128 -1.35 -31.73 -19.52
C GLN A 128 -0.92 -33.21 -19.42
N GLN A 129 -1.68 -34.04 -18.71
CA GLN A 129 -1.47 -35.50 -18.71
C GLN A 129 -1.66 -36.09 -20.11
N ASP A 130 -2.71 -35.68 -20.83
CA ASP A 130 -3.01 -36.17 -22.18
C ASP A 130 -1.94 -35.75 -23.19
N LEU A 131 -1.41 -34.52 -23.09
CA LEU A 131 -0.27 -34.08 -23.91
C LEU A 131 1.00 -34.87 -23.61
N ILE A 132 1.28 -35.16 -22.33
CA ILE A 132 2.41 -36.01 -21.93
C ILE A 132 2.23 -37.42 -22.48
N ASN A 133 1.04 -38.01 -22.35
CA ASN A 133 0.70 -39.33 -22.87
C ASN A 133 0.79 -39.40 -24.41
N LEU A 134 0.37 -38.35 -25.10
CA LEU A 134 0.46 -38.25 -26.56
C LEU A 134 1.91 -38.14 -27.04
N ALA A 135 2.72 -37.30 -26.40
CA ALA A 135 4.14 -37.17 -26.72
C ALA A 135 4.92 -38.46 -26.39
N LEU A 136 4.51 -39.17 -25.33
CA LEU A 136 4.99 -40.52 -25.01
C LEU A 136 4.64 -41.53 -26.11
N SER A 137 3.39 -41.54 -26.57
CA SER A 137 2.94 -42.44 -27.63
C SER A 137 3.65 -42.22 -28.98
N ARG A 138 4.12 -40.98 -29.22
CA ARG A 138 4.92 -40.61 -30.39
C ARG A 138 6.43 -40.81 -30.23
N GLY A 139 6.90 -41.16 -29.03
CA GLY A 139 8.32 -41.29 -28.73
C GLY A 139 9.11 -39.97 -28.76
N GLU A 140 8.41 -38.82 -28.74
CA GLU A 140 9.04 -37.48 -28.71
C GLU A 140 9.67 -37.19 -27.34
N ILE A 141 9.11 -37.78 -26.29
CA ILE A 141 9.65 -37.75 -24.93
C ILE A 141 9.73 -39.18 -24.40
N THR A 142 10.83 -39.49 -23.72
CA THR A 142 10.95 -40.71 -22.93
C THR A 142 10.10 -40.55 -21.67
N GLN A 143 9.46 -41.64 -21.20
CA GLN A 143 8.64 -41.61 -19.99
C GLN A 143 9.42 -40.92 -18.87
N PRO A 144 8.90 -39.84 -18.29
CA PRO A 144 9.57 -39.16 -17.19
C PRO A 144 9.53 -40.14 -16.04
N SER A 145 10.58 -40.96 -15.94
CA SER A 145 10.91 -41.94 -14.90
C SER A 145 10.07 -41.76 -13.63
N GLY A 146 8.87 -42.33 -13.68
CA GLY A 146 7.76 -41.98 -12.84
C GLY A 146 6.82 -43.18 -12.83
N GLU A 147 6.76 -43.79 -11.66
CA GLU A 147 5.86 -44.86 -11.25
C GLU A 147 6.11 -46.27 -11.81
N ASN A 148 6.56 -46.43 -13.07
CA ASN A 148 6.74 -47.77 -13.68
C ASN A 148 8.20 -48.16 -14.02
N ASP A 149 9.20 -47.37 -13.61
CA ASP A 149 10.60 -47.72 -13.82
C ASP A 149 11.06 -48.61 -12.66
N ASN A 150 11.21 -49.91 -12.90
CA ASN A 150 11.72 -50.90 -11.94
C ASN A 150 13.18 -50.61 -11.48
N ASN A 151 13.77 -49.49 -11.90
CA ASN A 151 15.03 -48.96 -11.41
C ASN A 151 14.80 -48.11 -10.15
N GLU A 152 14.53 -48.79 -9.03
CA GLU A 152 14.42 -48.17 -7.70
C GLU A 152 15.59 -47.22 -7.42
N GLY A 153 16.82 -47.59 -7.81
CA GLY A 153 18.02 -46.76 -7.61
C GLY A 153 18.03 -45.42 -8.36
N LEU A 154 17.43 -45.32 -9.55
CA LEU A 154 17.35 -44.05 -10.29
C LEU A 154 16.32 -43.11 -9.66
N THR A 155 15.23 -43.67 -9.14
CA THR A 155 14.18 -42.91 -8.45
C THR A 155 14.65 -42.39 -7.10
N GLU A 156 15.38 -43.21 -6.34
CA GLU A 156 16.03 -42.81 -5.10
C GLU A 156 17.08 -41.72 -5.33
N LEU A 157 17.93 -41.87 -6.35
CA LEU A 157 18.92 -40.85 -6.71
C LEU A 157 18.28 -39.50 -7.07
N ARG A 158 17.18 -39.51 -7.82
CA ARG A 158 16.43 -38.28 -8.13
C ARG A 158 15.91 -37.61 -6.87
N ALA A 159 15.25 -38.37 -5.99
CA ALA A 159 14.69 -37.85 -4.76
C ALA A 159 15.78 -37.29 -3.83
N ALA A 160 16.93 -37.94 -3.75
CA ALA A 160 18.09 -37.47 -2.98
C ALA A 160 18.64 -36.14 -3.54
N LEU A 161 18.84 -36.05 -4.86
CA LEU A 161 19.31 -34.82 -5.51
C LEU A 161 18.31 -33.67 -5.38
N ALA A 162 17.01 -33.96 -5.56
CA ALA A 162 15.95 -32.97 -5.39
C ALA A 162 15.84 -32.49 -3.93
N GLY A 163 16.01 -33.40 -2.97
CA GLY A 163 16.08 -33.08 -1.56
C GLY A 163 17.27 -32.19 -1.20
N GLU A 164 18.45 -32.46 -1.78
CA GLU A 164 19.63 -31.60 -1.59
C GLU A 164 19.39 -30.17 -2.11
N ILE A 165 18.80 -30.05 -3.30
CA ILE A 165 18.43 -28.74 -3.87
C ILE A 165 17.41 -28.03 -2.97
N TRP A 166 16.37 -28.74 -2.53
CA TRP A 166 15.37 -28.18 -1.63
C TRP A 166 15.97 -27.66 -0.32
N GLU A 167 16.83 -28.45 0.33
CA GLU A 167 17.49 -28.07 1.58
C GLU A 167 18.34 -26.80 1.41
N ARG A 168 19.00 -26.66 0.26
CA ARG A 168 19.81 -25.49 -0.08
C ARG A 168 18.96 -24.26 -0.40
N GLU A 169 17.87 -24.42 -1.14
CA GLU A 169 17.09 -23.30 -1.69
C GLU A 169 15.94 -22.83 -0.79
N LYS A 170 15.42 -23.69 0.11
CA LYS A 170 14.27 -23.36 0.96
C LYS A 170 14.49 -22.11 1.82
N VAL A 171 15.72 -21.87 2.27
CA VAL A 171 16.05 -20.69 3.09
C VAL A 171 15.98 -19.41 2.25
N PHE A 172 16.52 -19.45 1.04
CA PHE A 172 16.46 -18.32 0.11
C PHE A 172 15.01 -18.01 -0.30
N ALA A 173 14.22 -19.05 -0.58
CA ALA A 173 12.79 -18.92 -0.87
C ALA A 173 12.04 -18.28 0.32
N GLY A 174 12.28 -18.77 1.54
CA GLY A 174 11.69 -18.21 2.76
C GLY A 174 12.05 -16.74 2.97
N TRP A 175 13.33 -16.38 2.81
CA TRP A 175 13.78 -14.99 2.90
C TRP A 175 13.09 -14.08 1.89
N THR A 176 12.97 -14.54 0.64
CA THR A 176 12.30 -13.80 -0.43
C THR A 176 10.85 -13.50 -0.09
N LEU A 177 10.13 -14.49 0.47
CA LEU A 177 8.75 -14.31 0.93
C LEU A 177 8.64 -13.29 2.07
N ILE A 178 9.55 -13.35 3.06
CA ILE A 178 9.57 -12.42 4.20
C ILE A 178 9.85 -10.99 3.73
N VAL A 179 10.84 -10.79 2.85
CA VAL A 179 11.17 -9.47 2.29
C VAL A 179 9.99 -8.92 1.50
N GLY A 180 9.35 -9.72 0.65
CA GLY A 180 8.16 -9.31 -0.09
C GLY A 180 6.98 -8.96 0.83
N TRP A 181 6.84 -9.67 1.96
CA TRP A 181 5.83 -9.39 2.97
C TRP A 181 6.10 -8.06 3.70
N LEU A 182 7.34 -7.82 4.15
CA LEU A 182 7.74 -6.56 4.79
C LEU A 182 7.61 -5.36 3.84
N LEU A 183 7.93 -5.55 2.56
CA LEU A 183 7.75 -4.52 1.53
C LEU A 183 6.29 -4.06 1.43
N LYS A 184 5.32 -4.97 1.59
CA LYS A 184 3.90 -4.60 1.61
C LYS A 184 3.51 -3.81 2.86
N ILE A 185 4.14 -4.07 4.01
CA ILE A 185 3.94 -3.23 5.21
C ILE A 185 4.42 -1.81 4.95
N TYR A 186 5.60 -1.65 4.32
CA TYR A 186 6.06 -0.34 3.90
C TYR A 186 5.03 0.36 2.98
N PHE A 187 4.49 -0.35 1.99
CA PHE A 187 3.44 0.20 1.12
C PHE A 187 2.19 0.65 1.89
N ILE A 188 1.73 -0.13 2.87
CA ILE A 188 0.62 0.23 3.75
C ILE A 188 0.92 1.54 4.48
N THR A 189 2.07 1.62 5.14
CA THR A 189 2.46 2.81 5.92
C THR A 189 2.63 4.05 5.03
N LEU A 190 3.02 3.87 3.77
CA LEU A 190 3.12 4.96 2.80
C LEU A 190 1.74 5.48 2.36
N LEU A 191 0.77 4.59 2.13
CA LEU A 191 -0.61 4.99 1.83
C LEU A 191 -1.24 5.77 3.00
N TYR A 192 -1.01 5.33 4.24
CA TYR A 192 -1.44 6.09 5.42
C TYR A 192 -0.74 7.45 5.53
N SER A 193 0.57 7.50 5.24
CA SER A 193 1.32 8.76 5.26
C SER A 193 0.79 9.73 4.20
N TYR A 194 0.46 9.24 3.01
CA TYR A 194 -0.18 10.03 1.96
C TYR A 194 -1.55 10.57 2.41
N ALA A 195 -2.41 9.73 2.98
CA ALA A 195 -3.69 10.17 3.53
C ALA A 195 -3.52 11.24 4.63
N ALA A 196 -2.51 11.09 5.50
CA ALA A 196 -2.21 12.05 6.56
C ALA A 196 -1.71 13.40 6.00
N HIS A 197 -0.87 13.39 4.96
CA HIS A 197 -0.43 14.60 4.27
C HIS A 197 -1.58 15.35 3.61
N LEU A 198 -2.54 14.62 3.00
CA LEU A 198 -3.74 15.22 2.43
C LEU A 198 -4.66 15.81 3.53
N LYS A 199 -4.83 15.09 4.64
CA LYS A 199 -5.66 15.56 5.77
C LYS A 199 -5.10 16.81 6.44
N SER A 200 -3.78 16.93 6.49
CA SER A 200 -3.08 18.08 7.09
C SER A 200 -2.82 19.21 6.09
N SER A 201 -3.22 19.07 4.83
CA SER A 201 -2.92 19.99 3.73
C SER A 201 -1.42 20.26 3.52
N THR A 202 -0.54 19.39 4.03
CA THR A 202 0.92 19.52 3.92
C THR A 202 1.48 18.90 2.64
N TYR A 203 0.68 18.10 1.92
CA TYR A 203 1.10 17.43 0.68
C TYR A 203 1.76 18.38 -0.33
N HIS A 204 1.17 19.55 -0.61
CA HIS A 204 1.73 20.47 -1.61
C HIS A 204 3.01 21.19 -1.18
N THR A 205 3.38 21.11 0.10
CA THR A 205 4.61 21.69 0.65
C THR A 205 5.79 20.72 0.61
N LEU A 206 5.57 19.47 0.22
CA LEU A 206 6.61 18.45 0.14
C LEU A 206 7.62 18.77 -0.98
N PRO A 207 8.93 18.62 -0.73
CA PRO A 207 9.98 19.07 -1.63
C PRO A 207 9.99 18.33 -2.98
N LEU A 208 9.52 17.07 -3.00
CA LEU A 208 9.51 16.24 -4.20
C LEU A 208 8.23 16.38 -5.03
N THR A 209 7.17 16.98 -4.48
CA THR A 209 5.94 17.27 -5.22
C THR A 209 6.17 18.43 -6.19
N PHE A 210 5.56 18.40 -7.37
CA PHE A 210 5.78 19.42 -8.43
C PHE A 210 5.62 20.86 -7.92
N ARG A 211 4.62 21.11 -7.05
CA ARG A 211 4.42 22.40 -6.39
C ARG A 211 5.53 22.76 -5.40
N GLY A 212 6.00 21.82 -4.57
CA GLY A 212 7.11 22.08 -3.65
C GLY A 212 8.43 22.35 -4.38
N LYS A 213 8.68 21.66 -5.51
CA LYS A 213 9.80 21.99 -6.41
C LYS A 213 9.68 23.41 -6.95
N ALA A 214 8.50 23.79 -7.45
CA ALA A 214 8.26 25.15 -7.96
C ALA A 214 8.39 26.22 -6.86
N THR A 215 7.91 25.95 -5.64
CA THR A 215 8.08 26.86 -4.49
C THR A 215 9.54 27.01 -4.11
N THR A 216 10.31 25.92 -4.08
CA THR A 216 11.76 25.95 -3.77
C THR A 216 12.55 26.69 -4.86
N ILE A 217 12.14 26.59 -6.12
CA ILE A 217 12.77 27.34 -7.23
C ILE A 217 12.41 28.83 -7.15
N ALA A 218 11.16 29.16 -6.83
CA ALA A 218 10.70 30.55 -6.74
C ALA A 218 11.21 31.25 -5.47
N HIS A 219 11.37 30.51 -4.38
CA HIS A 219 11.96 30.94 -3.11
C HIS A 219 13.06 29.95 -2.73
N PRO A 220 14.28 30.12 -3.26
CA PRO A 220 15.42 29.31 -2.83
C PRO A 220 15.62 29.55 -1.34
N THR A 221 15.53 28.49 -0.55
CA THR A 221 15.78 28.53 0.89
C THR A 221 17.21 29.01 1.12
N THR A 222 17.33 30.14 1.79
CA THR A 222 18.62 30.69 2.21
C THR A 222 19.10 29.95 3.47
N ALA A 223 20.39 30.04 3.79
CA ALA A 223 20.92 29.43 5.03
C ALA A 223 20.20 29.94 6.30
N GLU A 224 19.61 31.14 6.24
CA GLU A 224 18.80 31.71 7.31
C GLU A 224 17.45 31.00 7.45
N ASP A 225 16.81 30.62 6.33
CA ASP A 225 15.54 29.87 6.32
C ASP A 225 15.72 28.46 6.88
N GLU A 226 16.84 27.79 6.58
CA GLU A 226 17.15 26.47 7.15
C GLU A 226 17.34 26.51 8.66
N ILE A 227 17.99 27.57 9.16
CA ILE A 227 18.18 27.80 10.60
C ILE A 227 16.84 28.11 11.28
N GLU A 228 15.96 28.89 10.64
CA GLU A 228 14.61 29.15 11.14
C GLU A 228 13.75 27.88 11.15
N LEU A 229 13.83 27.05 10.10
CA LEU A 229 13.10 25.80 10.03
C LEU A 229 13.56 24.80 11.10
N ALA A 230 14.88 24.68 11.31
CA ALA A 230 15.45 23.85 12.37
C ALA A 230 15.02 24.33 13.77
N ARG A 231 15.01 25.65 13.99
CA ARG A 231 14.54 26.24 15.25
C ARG A 231 13.03 26.04 15.46
N ALA A 232 12.23 26.11 14.39
CA ALA A 232 10.80 25.85 14.44
C ALA A 232 10.50 24.36 14.70
N GLU A 233 11.27 23.45 14.13
CA GLU A 233 11.17 22.01 14.36
C GLU A 233 11.59 21.63 15.79
N GLU A 234 12.65 22.25 16.32
CA GLU A 234 13.08 22.10 17.71
C GLU A 234 12.04 22.65 18.69
N ALA A 235 11.44 23.81 18.41
CA ALA A 235 10.36 24.38 19.21
C ALA A 235 9.09 23.50 19.19
N ALA A 236 8.79 22.87 18.05
CA ALA A 236 7.68 21.93 17.93
C ALA A 236 7.94 20.62 18.72
N ARG A 237 9.19 20.15 18.76
CA ARG A 237 9.61 19.00 19.58
C ARG A 237 9.52 19.31 21.07
N LEU A 238 10.04 20.45 21.51
CA LEU A 238 9.97 20.92 22.89
C LEU A 238 8.51 21.12 23.35
N SER A 239 7.63 21.62 22.46
CA SER A 239 6.19 21.72 22.74
C SER A 239 5.49 20.36 22.86
N SER A 240 6.12 19.27 22.41
CA SER A 240 5.56 17.91 22.45
C SER A 240 6.07 17.04 23.60
N GLU A 241 7.08 17.51 24.34
CA GLU A 241 7.77 16.75 25.41
C GLU A 241 7.38 17.13 26.84
N ASP A 242 6.29 17.89 27.04
CA ASP A 242 5.92 18.36 28.39
C ASP A 242 4.69 17.63 28.97
N PRO A 243 4.87 16.47 29.67
CA PRO A 243 3.90 15.97 30.62
C PRO A 243 4.38 16.25 32.05
N SER A 244 3.60 17.07 32.77
CA SER A 244 3.56 17.25 34.24
C SER A 244 4.41 18.36 34.87
N GLY A 245 3.73 19.31 35.53
CA GLY A 245 4.34 20.27 36.45
C GLY A 245 3.40 21.41 36.84
N SER A 246 2.75 21.31 37.99
CA SER A 246 1.71 22.20 38.50
C SER A 246 2.20 23.55 39.06
N ALA A 247 1.36 24.56 38.82
CA ALA A 247 0.88 25.57 39.78
C ALA A 247 1.76 26.74 40.28
N SER A 248 1.04 27.87 40.39
CA SER A 248 1.20 29.00 41.35
C SER A 248 1.93 30.26 40.86
N GLY A 249 1.23 31.41 40.89
CA GLY A 249 1.83 32.73 40.72
C GLY A 249 0.82 33.86 40.51
N ASN A 250 0.53 34.57 41.58
CA ASN A 250 -0.52 35.59 41.79
C ASN A 250 -0.27 36.98 41.13
N SER A 251 -1.28 37.85 41.27
CA SER A 251 -1.27 39.34 41.28
C SER A 251 -1.72 40.06 39.99
N ILE A 252 -2.92 40.69 39.95
CA ILE A 252 -3.39 41.99 40.51
C ILE A 252 -3.09 43.19 39.59
N GLY A 253 -4.18 43.83 39.12
CA GLY A 253 -4.32 45.28 39.05
C GLY A 253 -3.93 45.97 37.73
N GLN A 254 -4.89 46.57 37.03
CA GLN A 254 -5.30 47.97 37.22
C GLN A 254 -5.99 48.56 35.97
N ASN A 255 -7.00 49.39 36.24
CA ASN A 255 -7.82 50.19 35.33
C ASN A 255 -7.05 51.06 34.32
N GLY A 256 -7.70 51.33 33.17
CA GLY A 256 -7.34 52.43 32.29
C GLY A 256 -8.44 52.70 31.25
N THR A 257 -9.29 53.67 31.55
CA THR A 257 -10.43 54.15 30.75
C THR A 257 -9.97 55.09 29.60
N ARG A 258 -10.86 55.23 28.60
CA ARG A 258 -11.15 56.41 27.74
C ARG A 258 -10.66 56.45 26.28
N ASN A 259 -11.69 56.57 25.44
CA ASN A 259 -11.93 57.58 24.39
C ASN A 259 -11.40 57.31 22.97
N THR A 260 -12.32 56.92 22.06
CA THR A 260 -13.00 57.74 21.02
C THR A 260 -12.12 58.11 19.84
N ALA A 261 -12.46 57.57 18.66
CA ALA A 261 -12.68 58.39 17.46
C ALA A 261 -13.37 57.57 16.36
N THR A 262 -14.43 58.16 15.86
CA THR A 262 -15.19 57.89 14.65
C THR A 262 -14.34 57.84 13.38
N ALA A 263 -14.62 56.92 12.46
CA ALA A 263 -14.53 57.19 11.02
C ALA A 263 -15.49 56.29 10.23
N LYS A 264 -16.12 56.94 9.27
CA LYS A 264 -17.32 56.60 8.51
C LYS A 264 -16.85 56.07 7.15
N GLY A 265 -17.28 54.88 6.73
CA GLY A 265 -16.92 54.29 5.44
C GLY A 265 -18.09 53.53 4.85
N LYS A 266 -18.85 54.20 4.00
CA LYS A 266 -20.07 53.76 3.33
C LYS A 266 -19.68 53.08 2.02
N GLY A 267 -20.09 51.83 1.79
CA GLY A 267 -19.92 51.13 0.52
C GLY A 267 -21.06 50.14 0.31
N LYS A 268 -22.01 50.53 -0.53
CA LYS A 268 -23.25 49.83 -0.86
C LYS A 268 -23.07 49.29 -2.29
N GLY A 269 -23.28 47.99 -2.51
CA GLY A 269 -23.29 47.38 -3.85
C GLY A 269 -24.12 46.11 -3.81
N LYS A 270 -25.23 46.10 -4.56
CA LYS A 270 -26.28 45.08 -4.61
C LYS A 270 -26.62 44.86 -6.09
N SER A 271 -26.54 43.62 -6.59
CA SER A 271 -27.37 43.01 -7.66
C SER A 271 -26.88 41.57 -7.88
N ASN A 272 -27.66 40.50 -7.66
CA ASN A 272 -28.82 39.95 -8.38
C ASN A 272 -28.49 39.18 -9.68
N GLY A 273 -29.12 38.00 -9.82
CA GLY A 273 -29.25 37.15 -11.02
C GLY A 273 -28.40 35.88 -10.93
N GLU A 274 -28.92 34.70 -10.55
CA GLU A 274 -29.78 33.78 -11.32
C GLU A 274 -29.18 33.42 -12.69
N GLU A 275 -28.74 32.16 -12.84
CA GLU A 275 -29.20 31.26 -13.92
C GLU A 275 -28.64 29.84 -13.70
N GLU A 276 -29.56 28.88 -13.75
CA GLU A 276 -29.37 27.44 -13.80
C GLU A 276 -28.87 27.06 -15.19
N GLU A 277 -27.90 26.15 -15.31
CA GLU A 277 -27.79 25.33 -16.53
C GLU A 277 -27.43 23.88 -16.18
N ASP A 278 -28.31 23.02 -16.67
CA ASP A 278 -28.25 21.57 -16.81
C ASP A 278 -26.90 21.04 -17.33
N PHE A 279 -26.48 19.89 -16.82
CA PHE A 279 -25.48 19.07 -17.50
C PHE A 279 -25.86 17.59 -17.44
N SER A 280 -26.56 17.14 -18.48
CA SER A 280 -26.81 15.73 -18.77
C SER A 280 -25.64 15.14 -19.59
N TRP A 281 -25.40 13.84 -19.43
CA TRP A 281 -24.59 13.07 -20.38
C TRP A 281 -25.36 11.80 -20.75
N ASP A 282 -25.73 11.72 -22.02
CA ASP A 282 -25.78 10.47 -22.77
C ASP A 282 -24.38 9.81 -22.82
#